data_AF-A0A357ZXB8-F1
#
_entry.id   AF-A0A357ZXB8-F1
#
_cell.length_a   1.000
_cell.length_b   1.000
_cell.length_c   1.000
_cell.angle_alpha   90.00
_cell.angle_beta   90.00
_cell.angle_gamma   90.00
#
_symmetry.space_group_name_H-M   'P 1'
#
loop_
_entity.id
_entity.type
_entity.pdbx_description
1 polymer ?
#
loop_
_entity_poly.entity_id
_entity_poly.type
_entity_poly.pdbx_seq_one_letter_code
_entity_poly.pdbx_strand_id
1 'polypeptide(L)' 'GKPVDIGGYYMPDDAKVIAAMRPSATFNAIIDAI' A
#
# COMPACT_ATOMS: atom_id res chain seq x y z
N GLY A 1 12.70 6.83 7.50
CA GLY A 1 11.69 5.83 7.09
C GLY A 1 11.69 4.69 8.09
N LYS A 2 10.60 3.91 8.15
CA LYS A 2 10.53 2.67 8.92
C LYS A 2 10.57 1.49 7.94
N PRO A 3 11.21 0.36 8.28
CA PRO A 3 11.11 -0.85 7.47
C PRO A 3 9.65 -1.26 7.28
N VAL A 4 9.30 -1.71 6.07
CA VAL A 4 7.97 -2.21 5.72
C VAL A 4 8.14 -3.59 5.09
N ASP A 5 7.36 -4.54 5.55
CA ASP A 5 7.28 -5.87 4.96
C ASP A 5 6.23 -5.89 3.84
N ILE A 6 6.65 -6.29 2.64
CA ILE A 6 5.78 -6.43 1.46
C ILE A 6 5.46 -7.90 1.15
N GLY A 7 5.94 -8.86 1.95
CA GLY A 7 5.57 -10.28 1.86
C GLY A 7 6.27 -11.09 0.77
N GLY A 8 7.26 -10.54 0.07
CA GLY A 8 8.01 -11.25 -0.97
C GLY A 8 8.91 -10.31 -1.77
N TYR A 9 9.77 -10.87 -2.62
CA TYR A 9 10.66 -10.07 -3.48
C TYR A 9 10.19 -10.04 -4.94
N TYR A 10 10.05 -11.22 -5.58
CA TYR A 10 9.59 -11.32 -6.97
C TYR A 10 8.07 -11.41 -7.12
N MET A 11 7.39 -11.89 -6.07
CA MET A 11 5.93 -11.98 -6.01
C MET A 11 5.49 -11.56 -4.61
N PRO A 12 5.44 -10.23 -4.34
CA PRO A 12 5.03 -9.71 -3.04
C PRO A 12 3.53 -9.95 -2.81
N ASP A 13 3.10 -9.76 -1.57
CA ASP A 13 1.70 -9.84 -1.20
C ASP A 13 0.99 -8.54 -1.60
N ASP A 14 -0.02 -8.65 -2.46
CA ASP A 14 -0.74 -7.49 -3.00
C ASP A 14 -1.36 -6.62 -1.89
N ALA A 15 -1.92 -7.22 -0.83
CA ALA A 15 -2.54 -6.47 0.24
C ALA A 15 -1.49 -5.68 1.04
N LYS A 16 -0.33 -6.27 1.31
CA LYS A 16 0.79 -5.59 1.97
C LYS A 16 1.35 -4.46 1.10
N VAL A 17 1.49 -4.69 -0.21
CA VAL A 17 1.96 -3.68 -1.15
C VAL A 17 0.98 -2.51 -1.24
N ILE A 18 -0.32 -2.78 -1.35
CA ILE A 18 -1.36 -1.75 -1.40
C ILE A 18 -1.30 -0.87 -0.15
N ALA A 19 -1.21 -1.50 1.04
CA ALA A 19 -1.12 -0.76 2.31
C ALA A 19 0.16 0.09 2.39
N ALA A 20 1.29 -0.43 1.92
CA ALA A 20 2.58 0.27 1.93
C ALA A 20 2.63 1.46 0.95
N MET A 21 2.06 1.28 -0.25
CA MET A 21 2.15 2.25 -1.36
C MET A 21 1.04 3.30 -1.33
N ARG A 22 -0.06 3.04 -0.62
CA ARG A 22 -1.19 3.97 -0.43
C ARG A 22 -1.33 4.39 1.05
N PRO A 23 -0.32 5.04 1.66
CA PRO A 23 -0.29 5.27 3.11
C PRO A 23 -1.28 6.35 3.60
N SER A 24 -1.81 7.20 2.72
CA SER A 24 -2.70 8.31 3.10
C SER A 24 -4.16 7.95 2.87
N ALA A 25 -4.84 7.54 3.94
CA ALA A 25 -6.25 7.16 3.90
C ALA A 25 -7.15 8.27 3.30
N THR A 26 -6.94 9.53 3.71
CA THR A 26 -7.74 10.66 3.20
C THR A 26 -7.54 10.87 1.71
N PHE A 27 -6.31 10.79 1.22
CA PHE A 27 -6.02 10.96 -0.21
C PHE A 27 -6.60 9.82 -1.03
N ASN A 28 -6.42 8.58 -0.57
CA ASN A 28 -6.96 7.40 -1.24
C ASN A 28 -8.48 7.46 -1.35
N ALA A 29 -9.17 7.85 -0.26
CA ALA A 29 -10.63 7.95 -0.25
C ALA A 29 -11.17 8.94 -1.29
N ILE A 30 -10.43 10.03 -1.57
CA ILE A 30 -10.79 10.99 -2.61
C ILE A 30 -10.64 10.36 -4.00
N ILE A 31 -9.57 9.61 -4.25
CA ILE A 31 -9.35 8.90 -5.52
C ILE A 31 -10.43 7.83 -5.74
N ASP A 32 -10.73 7.04 -4.70
CA ASP A 32 -11.66 5.91 -4.77
C ASP A 32 -13.14 6.35 -4.92
N ALA A 33 -13.42 7.65 -4.73
CA ALA A 33 -14.74 8.25 -4.91
C ALA A 33 -15.04 8.70 -6.35
N ILE A 34 -14.11 8.49 -7.29
CA ILE A 34 -14.24 8.78 -8.72
C ILE A 34 -14.50 7.48 -9.48
#